data_AF-A0A356C194-F1
#
_entry.id   AF-A0A356C194-F1
#
_cell.length_a   1.000
_cell.length_b   1.000
_cell.length_c   1.000
_cell.angle_alpha   90.00
_cell.angle_beta   90.00
_cell.angle_gamma   90.00
#
_symmetry.space_group_name_H-M   'P 1'
#
loop_
_entity.id
_entity.type
_entity.pdbx_description
1 polymer ?
#
loop_
_entity_poly.entity_id
_entity_poly.type
_entity_poly.pdbx_seq_one_letter_code
_entity_poly.pdbx_strand_id
1 'polypeptide(L)' 'TDNQAVEAFEYLSRTEGIIPAIESAHAVAYGRYLAPRLGREDIIVINLSGRGDKDCAAIARYRGEDVVE' A
#
# COMPACT_ATOMS: atom_id res chain seq x y z
N THR A 1 -3.64 -8.14 6.26
CA THR A 1 -5.11 -8.03 6.32
C THR A 1 -5.54 -6.84 5.49
N ASP A 2 -6.83 -6.72 5.16
CA ASP A 2 -7.35 -5.61 4.35
C ASP A 2 -6.98 -4.24 4.94
N ASN A 3 -7.20 -4.04 6.24
CA ASN A 3 -6.80 -2.81 6.94
C ASN A 3 -5.32 -2.46 6.75
N GLN A 4 -4.43 -3.44 6.86
CA GLN A 4 -2.98 -3.22 6.69
C GLN A 4 -2.63 -2.85 5.24
N ALA A 5 -3.29 -3.46 4.26
CA ALA A 5 -3.08 -3.14 2.85
C ALA A 5 -3.57 -1.73 2.54
N VAL A 6 -4.73 -1.32 3.06
CA VAL A 6 -5.27 0.04 2.90
C VAL A 6 -4.32 1.07 3.53
N GLU A 7 -3.81 0.82 4.73
CA GLU A 7 -2.81 1.69 5.36
C GLU A 7 -1.50 1.78 4.57
N ALA A 8 -1.05 0.66 4.00
CA ALA A 8 0.16 0.64 3.16
C ALA A 8 -0.04 1.34 1.82
N PHE A 9 -1.24 1.24 1.23
CA PHE A 9 -1.64 1.97 0.03
C PHE A 9 -1.53 3.49 0.26
N GLU A 10 -2.15 3.99 1.34
CA GLU A 10 -2.09 5.41 1.69
C GLU A 10 -0.68 5.86 2.03
N TYR A 11 0.07 5.04 2.77
CA TYR A 11 1.45 5.34 3.13
C TYR A 11 2.31 5.56 1.89
N LEU A 12 2.33 4.59 0.97
CA LEU A 12 3.17 4.68 -0.22
C LEU A 12 2.74 5.85 -1.12
N SER A 13 1.43 6.10 -1.21
CA SER A 13 0.89 7.23 -1.97
C SER A 13 1.33 8.57 -1.39
N ARG A 14 1.35 8.70 -0.05
CA ARG A 14 1.72 9.94 0.63
C ARG A 14 3.22 10.17 0.72
N THR A 15 4.02 9.13 0.89
CA THR A 15 5.47 9.27 1.09
C THR A 15 6.24 9.28 -0.22
N GLU A 16 5.86 8.43 -1.18
CA GLU A 16 6.59 8.24 -2.44
C GLU A 16 5.84 8.77 -3.67
N GLY A 17 4.58 9.22 -3.52
CA GLY A 17 3.77 9.66 -4.64
C GLY A 17 3.35 8.54 -5.59
N ILE A 18 3.47 7.28 -5.15
CA ILE A 18 3.11 6.09 -5.94
C ILE A 18 1.78 5.57 -5.41
N ILE A 19 0.78 5.48 -6.28
CA ILE A 19 -0.52 4.86 -5.97
C ILE A 19 -0.43 3.37 -6.36
N PRO A 20 -0.16 2.44 -5.42
CA PRO A 20 0.01 1.03 -5.76
C PRO A 20 -1.35 0.37 -5.99
N ALA A 21 -1.41 -0.67 -6.81
CA ALA A 21 -2.57 -1.56 -6.80
C ALA A 21 -2.80 -2.12 -5.38
N ILE A 22 -4.05 -2.36 -4.99
CA ILE A 22 -4.35 -2.84 -3.63
C ILE A 22 -3.70 -4.21 -3.33
N GLU A 23 -3.52 -5.05 -4.34
CA GLU A 23 -2.76 -6.30 -4.25
C GLU A 23 -1.27 -6.05 -3.96
N SER A 24 -0.68 -5.02 -4.57
CA SER A 24 0.71 -4.61 -4.31
C SER A 24 0.87 -4.02 -2.91
N ALA A 25 -0.14 -3.30 -2.42
CA ALA A 25 -0.12 -2.72 -1.08
C ALA A 25 -0.03 -3.80 0.03
N HIS A 26 -0.52 -5.02 -0.21
CA HIS A 26 -0.30 -6.15 0.70
C HIS A 26 1.19 -6.49 0.87
N ALA A 27 1.95 -6.49 -0.23
CA ALA A 27 3.38 -6.75 -0.18
C ALA A 27 4.13 -5.63 0.55
N VAL A 28 3.74 -4.37 0.32
CA VAL A 28 4.28 -3.20 1.03
C VAL A 28 3.96 -3.25 2.52
N ALA A 29 2.74 -3.63 2.90
CA ALA A 29 2.34 -3.80 4.29
C ALA A 29 3.24 -4.82 5.01
N TYR A 30 3.46 -5.98 4.39
CA TYR A 30 4.36 -6.99 4.95
C TYR A 30 5.82 -6.54 4.97
N GLY A 31 6.28 -5.86 3.91
CA GLY A 31 7.64 -5.30 3.85
C GLY A 31 7.90 -4.32 4.99
N ARG A 32 6.95 -3.43 5.30
CA ARG A 32 7.04 -2.49 6.44
C ARG A 32 7.02 -3.20 7.80
N TYR A 33 6.31 -4.32 7.91
CA TYR A 33 6.37 -5.16 9.10
C TYR A 33 7.71 -5.89 9.23
N LEU A 34 8.27 -6.38 8.13
CA LEU A 34 9.49 -7.17 8.10
C LEU A 34 10.75 -6.30 8.27
N ALA A 35 10.82 -5.13 7.64
CA ALA A 35 12.03 -4.31 7.59
C ALA A 35 12.64 -3.98 8.96
N PRO A 36 11.88 -3.62 10.02
CA PRO A 36 12.44 -3.37 11.35
C PRO A 36 13.05 -4.61 12.04
N ARG A 37 12.83 -5.81 11.49
CA ARG A 37 13.33 -7.10 12.02
C ARG A 37 14.58 -7.58 11.29
N LEU A 38 14.99 -6.88 10.23
CA LEU A 38 16.20 -7.19 9.46
C LEU A 38 17.37 -6.33 9.91
N GLY A 39 18.58 -6.72 9.51
CA GLY A 39 19.77 -5.91 9.68
C GLY A 39 19.71 -4.64 8.85
N ARG A 40 20.43 -3.59 9.28
CA ARG A 40 20.46 -2.29 8.58
C ARG A 40 20.96 -2.39 7.13
N GLU A 41 21.81 -3.37 6.85
CA GLU A 41 22.42 -3.60 5.53
C GLU A 41 21.65 -4.60 4.66
N ASP A 42 20.57 -5.20 5.19
CA ASP A 42 19.74 -6.12 4.42
C ASP A 42 18.86 -5.34 3.43
N ILE A 43 18.69 -5.88 2.22
CA ILE A 43 17.91 -5.25 1.15
C ILE A 43 16.63 -6.05 0.90
N ILE A 44 15.49 -5.35 0.86
CA ILE A 44 14.19 -5.92 0.49
C ILE A 44 13.83 -5.42 -0.91
N VAL A 45 13.46 -6.35 -1.80
CA VAL A 45 12.85 -6.02 -3.10
C VAL A 45 11.37 -6.35 -3.04
N ILE A 46 10.52 -5.35 -3.27
CA ILE A 46 9.06 -5.51 -3.31
C ILE A 46 8.60 -5.31 -4.75
N ASN A 47 7.86 -6.29 -5.27
CA ASN A 47 7.25 -6.16 -6.59
C ASN A 47 5.95 -5.35 -6.51
N LEU A 48 5.90 -4.20 -7.18
CA LEU A 48 4.68 -3.44 -7.42
C LEU A 48 4.07 -3.91 -8.74
N SER A 49 3.15 -4.88 -8.66
CA SER A 49 2.56 -5.55 -9.81
C SER A 49 1.69 -4.65 -10.68
N GLY A 50 1.22 -3.52 -10.14
CA GLY A 50 0.36 -2.60 -10.86
C GLY A 50 0.12 -1.28 -10.13
N ARG A 51 -0.57 -0.38 -10.82
CA ARG A 51 -1.01 0.92 -10.31
C ARG A 51 -2.45 0.86 -9.77
N GLY A 52 -2.75 1.69 -8.78
CA GLY A 52 -3.99 1.66 -8.01
C GLY A 52 -5.08 2.63 -8.46
N ASP A 53 -5.03 3.20 -9.67
CA ASP A 53 -6.05 4.17 -10.12
C ASP A 53 -7.48 3.64 -10.00
N LYS A 54 -7.67 2.34 -10.27
CA LYS A 54 -8.97 1.66 -10.17
C LYS A 54 -9.40 1.40 -8.73
N ASP A 55 -8.45 1.36 -7.81
CA ASP A 55 -8.68 1.03 -6.41
C ASP A 55 -9.04 2.27 -5.58
N CYS A 56 -8.67 3.48 -6.03
CA CYS A 56 -8.87 4.73 -5.30
C CYS A 56 -10.32 4.92 -4.80
N ALA A 57 -11.32 4.71 -5.66
CA ALA A 57 -12.73 4.88 -5.29
C ALA A 57 -13.17 3.84 -4.24
N ALA A 58 -12.74 2.59 -4.39
CA ALA A 58 -13.04 1.53 -3.44
C ALA A 58 -12.39 1.78 -2.07
N ILE A 59 -11.14 2.26 -2.07
CA ILE A 59 -10.38 2.58 -0.85
C ILE A 59 -10.99 3.78 -0.12
N ALA A 60 -11.36 4.83 -0.83
CA ALA A 60 -12.03 5.99 -0.25
C ALA A 60 -13.37 5.57 0.41
N ARG A 61 -14.20 4.78 -0.28
CA ARG A 61 -15.44 4.22 0.32
C ARG A 61 -15.15 3.34 1.54
N TYR A 62 -14.09 2.53 1.50
CA TYR A 62 -13.66 1.71 2.65
C TYR A 62 -13.27 2.56 3.86
N ARG A 63 -12.75 3.78 3.64
CA ARG A 63 -12.45 4.77 4.68
C ARG A 63 -13.66 5.60 5.13
N GLY A 64 -14.82 5.37 4.54
CA GLY A 64 -16.04 6.13 4.82
C GLY A 64 -16.10 7.47 4.10
N GLU A 65 -15.28 7.69 3.07
CA GLU A 65 -15.40 8.85 2.19
C GLU A 65 -16.39 8.55 1.07
N ASP A 66 -17.34 9.46 0.87
CA ASP A 66 -18.35 9.36 -0.17
C ASP A 66 -17.82 10.02 -1.45
N VAL A 67 -17.13 9.24 -2.27
CA VAL A 67 -16.61 9.68 -3.57
C VAL A 67 -17.53 9.23 -4.69
N VAL A 68 -17.99 10.22 -5.47
CA VAL A 68 -18.72 10.00 -6.71
C VAL A 68 -17.69 9.74 -7.80
N GLU A 69 -17.85 8.62 -8.51
CA GLU A 69 -16.99 8.24 -9.64
C GLU A 69 -17.44 8.94 -10.93
#